data_AF-F0TF14-F1
#
_entry.id   AF-F0TF14-F1
#
_cell.length_a   1.000
_cell.length_b   1.000
_cell.length_c   1.000
_cell.angle_alpha   90.00
_cell.angle_beta   90.00
_cell.angle_gamma   90.00
#
_symmetry.space_group_name_H-M   'P 1'
#
loop_
_entity.id
_entity.type
_entity.pdbx_description
1 polymer ?
#
loop_
_entity_poly.entity_id
_entity_poly.type
_entity_poly.pdbx_seq_one_letter_code
_entity_poly.pdbx_strand_id
1 'polypeptide(L)'
;MQNRSDHRSNVFISKKMFHCLRHNPGKYGLKLDEYGFVDLQDFLDAMNRMHHFQPKLRSLQMLLLEFFVLVFVVLTYGGTVVLQNVNQALQ
;
A
#
# COMPACT_ATOMS: atom_id res chain seq x y z
N MET A 1 7.63 -19.65 14.35
CA MET A 1 6.19 -19.74 14.72
C MET A 1 5.46 -18.40 14.45
N GLN A 2 5.66 -17.78 13.29
CA GLN A 2 5.07 -16.46 12.95
C GLN A 2 3.70 -16.55 12.23
N ASN A 3 3.32 -17.72 11.70
CA ASN A 3 2.36 -17.81 10.59
C ASN A 3 0.85 -17.84 10.97
N ARG A 4 0.52 -17.99 12.26
CA ARG A 4 -0.88 -18.23 12.70
C ARG A 4 -1.68 -16.94 12.94
N SER A 5 -1.02 -15.88 13.39
CA SER A 5 -1.64 -14.54 13.55
C SER A 5 -2.02 -13.95 12.20
N ASP A 6 -1.15 -14.11 11.20
CA ASP A 6 -1.26 -13.46 9.90
C ASP A 6 -2.34 -14.13 9.05
N HIS A 7 -2.50 -15.45 9.17
CA HIS A 7 -3.61 -16.15 8.52
C HIS A 7 -4.97 -15.67 9.06
N ARG A 8 -5.09 -15.47 10.38
CA ARG A 8 -6.34 -14.98 11.00
C ARG A 8 -6.62 -13.52 10.61
N SER A 9 -5.59 -12.69 10.48
CA SER A 9 -5.74 -11.31 10.00
C SER A 9 -6.16 -11.26 8.52
N ASN A 10 -5.56 -12.10 7.66
CA ASN A 10 -5.92 -12.17 6.24
C ASN A 10 -7.34 -12.69 6.01
N VAL A 11 -7.76 -13.72 6.76
CA VAL A 11 -9.14 -14.22 6.73
C VAL A 11 -10.11 -13.15 7.24
N PHE A 12 -9.73 -12.38 8.26
CA PHE A 12 -10.54 -11.27 8.75
C PHE A 12 -10.69 -10.17 7.69
N ILE A 13 -9.59 -9.76 7.05
CA ILE A 13 -9.60 -8.78 5.96
C ILE A 13 -10.52 -9.28 4.83
N SER A 14 -10.34 -10.53 4.36
CA SER A 14 -11.17 -11.14 3.32
C SER A 14 -12.67 -11.13 3.67
N LYS A 15 -13.03 -11.50 4.91
CA LYS A 15 -14.42 -11.42 5.39
C LYS A 15 -14.98 -10.00 5.37
N LYS A 16 -14.18 -8.99 5.74
CA LYS A 16 -14.60 -7.58 5.71
C LYS A 16 -14.75 -7.05 4.29
N MET A 17 -13.84 -7.41 3.38
CA MET A 17 -13.95 -7.04 1.96
C MET A 17 -15.24 -7.59 1.35
N PHE A 18 -15.50 -8.88 1.54
CA PHE A 18 -16.72 -9.54 1.05
C PHE A 18 -17.99 -8.87 1.61
N HIS A 19 -18.02 -8.60 2.92
CA HIS A 19 -19.18 -7.98 3.55
C HIS A 19 -19.44 -6.55 3.07
N CYS A 20 -18.37 -5.77 2.88
CA CYS A 20 -18.42 -4.42 2.34
C CYS A 20 -19.03 -4.39 0.94
N LEU A 21 -18.56 -5.24 0.03
CA LEU A 21 -18.95 -5.21 -1.38
C LEU A 21 -20.35 -5.80 -1.63
N ARG A 22 -20.75 -6.85 -0.89
CA ARG A 22 -22.02 -7.55 -1.17
C ARG A 22 -23.20 -7.13 -0.31
N HIS A 23 -22.96 -6.64 0.91
CA HIS A 23 -24.03 -6.47 1.88
C HIS A 23 -24.24 -5.03 2.30
N ASN A 24 -23.21 -4.19 2.32
CA ASN A 24 -23.38 -2.82 2.80
C ASN A 24 -22.30 -1.83 2.31
N PRO A 25 -22.20 -1.54 1.01
CA PRO A 25 -21.22 -0.59 0.48
C PRO A 25 -21.43 0.83 1.03
N GLY A 26 -22.70 1.23 1.23
CA GLY A 26 -23.05 2.56 1.76
C GLY A 26 -22.49 2.83 3.15
N LYS A 27 -22.44 1.82 4.04
CA LYS A 27 -21.84 1.97 5.39
C LYS A 27 -20.35 2.30 5.35
N TYR A 28 -19.65 1.91 4.29
CA TYR A 28 -18.23 2.21 4.10
C TYR A 28 -18.00 3.53 3.34
N GLY A 29 -19.09 4.22 2.95
CA GLY A 29 -19.04 5.42 2.11
C GLY A 29 -18.69 5.11 0.66
N LEU A 30 -18.86 3.85 0.22
CA LEU A 30 -18.57 3.43 -1.14
C LEU A 30 -19.84 3.49 -1.99
N LYS A 31 -19.70 4.03 -3.20
CA LYS A 31 -20.72 3.97 -4.23
C LYS A 31 -20.25 2.95 -5.26
N LEU A 32 -21.03 1.87 -5.40
CA LEU A 32 -20.81 0.90 -6.46
C LEU A 32 -21.43 1.42 -7.75
N ASP A 33 -20.83 1.11 -8.88
CA ASP A 33 -21.44 1.33 -10.20
C ASP A 33 -22.53 0.29 -10.49
N GLU A 34 -23.15 0.40 -11.67
CA GLU A 34 -24.22 -0.49 -12.14
C GLU A 34 -23.83 -1.97 -12.21
N TYR A 35 -22.52 -2.25 -12.25
CA TYR A 35 -21.95 -3.59 -12.34
C TYR A 35 -21.36 -4.08 -10.99
N GLY A 36 -21.44 -3.25 -9.94
CA GLY A 36 -20.91 -3.59 -8.62
C GLY A 36 -19.41 -3.33 -8.44
N PHE A 37 -18.79 -2.53 -9.30
CA PHE A 37 -17.40 -2.12 -9.15
C PHE A 37 -17.29 -0.81 -8.35
N VAL A 38 -16.13 -0.62 -7.73
CA VAL A 38 -15.72 0.61 -7.05
C VAL A 38 -14.24 0.84 -7.30
N ASP A 39 -13.82 2.10 -7.29
CA ASP A 39 -12.40 2.43 -7.39
C ASP A 39 -11.59 1.74 -6.26
N LEU A 40 -10.44 1.20 -6.65
CA LEU A 40 -9.59 0.43 -5.74
C LEU A 40 -9.02 1.31 -4.62
N GLN A 41 -8.68 2.56 -4.92
CA GLN A 41 -8.15 3.50 -3.93
C GLN A 41 -9.24 3.89 -2.94
N ASP A 42 -10.44 4.24 -3.42
CA ASP A 42 -11.59 4.54 -2.57
C ASP A 42 -11.94 3.37 -1.64
N PHE A 43 -11.89 2.14 -2.18
CA PHE A 43 -12.11 0.92 -1.40
C PHE A 43 -11.07 0.74 -0.29
N LEU A 44 -9.78 0.90 -0.61
CA LEU A 44 -8.69 0.76 0.36
C LEU A 44 -8.79 1.83 1.45
N ASP A 45 -9.11 3.07 1.09
CA ASP A 45 -9.27 4.16 2.04
C ASP A 45 -10.47 3.95 2.95
N ALA A 46 -11.60 3.50 2.41
CA ALA A 46 -12.78 3.15 3.21
C ALA A 46 -12.49 2.02 4.21
N MET A 47 -11.79 0.97 3.79
CA MET A 47 -11.38 -0.14 4.64
C MET A 47 -10.43 0.30 5.75
N ASN A 48 -9.43 1.13 5.41
CA ASN A 48 -8.45 1.65 6.37
C ASN A 48 -9.10 2.60 7.38
N ARG A 49 -10.09 3.41 6.98
CA ARG A 49 -10.86 4.28 7.89
C ARG A 49 -11.69 3.46 8.88
N MET A 50 -12.39 2.42 8.40
CA MET A 50 -13.36 1.69 9.22
C MET A 50 -12.75 0.68 10.19
N HIS A 51 -11.63 0.05 9.81
CA HIS A 51 -11.04 -1.05 10.59
C HIS A 51 -9.66 -0.71 11.15
N HIS A 52 -9.14 0.50 10.91
CA HIS A 52 -7.84 0.99 11.41
C HIS A 52 -6.71 -0.04 11.26
N PHE A 53 -6.62 -0.69 10.10
CA PHE A 53 -5.61 -1.71 9.84
C PHE A 53 -4.20 -1.18 10.08
N GLN A 54 -3.39 -1.93 10.84
CA GLN A 54 -1.98 -1.69 11.04
C GLN A 54 -1.20 -2.95 10.65
N PRO A 55 -0.40 -2.94 9.57
CA PRO A 55 -0.20 -1.82 8.63
C PRO A 55 -1.43 -1.53 7.74
N LYS A 56 -1.53 -0.29 7.22
CA LYS A 56 -2.60 0.10 6.28
C LYS A 56 -2.58 -0.78 5.04
N LEU A 57 -3.76 -1.14 4.55
CA LEU A 57 -3.92 -1.82 3.27
C LEU A 57 -3.49 -0.89 2.14
N ARG A 58 -2.62 -1.37 1.26
CA ARG A 58 -2.07 -0.63 0.11
C ARG A 58 -2.15 -1.49 -1.14
N SER A 59 -2.29 -0.83 -2.30
CA SER A 59 -2.16 -1.50 -3.59
C SER A 59 -0.69 -1.88 -3.86
N LEU A 60 -0.47 -2.92 -4.66
CA LEU A 60 0.87 -3.33 -5.09
C LEU A 60 1.57 -2.23 -5.91
N GLN A 61 0.79 -1.44 -6.67
CA GLN A 61 1.31 -0.31 -7.45
C GLN A 61 1.95 0.76 -6.55
N MET A 62 1.33 1.09 -5.41
CA MET A 62 1.93 2.03 -4.44
C MET A 62 3.22 1.48 -3.83
N LEU A 63 3.27 0.18 -3.49
CA LEU A 63 4.48 -0.44 -2.95
C LEU A 63 5.64 -0.42 -3.94
N LEU A 64 5.37 -0.73 -5.22
CA LEU A 64 6.39 -0.70 -6.27
C LEU A 64 6.93 0.71 -6.51
N LEU A 65 6.07 1.73 -6.46
CA LEU A 65 6.49 3.12 -6.64
C LEU A 65 7.41 3.59 -5.49
N GLU A 66 7.07 3.28 -4.25
CA GLU A 66 7.91 3.59 -3.07
C GLU A 66 9.28 2.90 -3.15
N PHE A 67 9.29 1.61 -3.52
CA PHE A 67 10.54 0.89 -3.75
C PHE A 67 11.37 1.52 -4.86
N PHE A 68 10.74 1.91 -5.97
CA PHE A 68 11.42 2.54 -7.08
C PHE A 68 12.01 3.90 -6.72
N VAL A 69 11.25 4.75 -6.01
CA VAL A 69 11.72 6.04 -5.50
C VAL A 69 12.90 5.85 -4.56
N LEU A 70 12.81 4.88 -3.64
CA LEU A 70 13.89 4.60 -2.69
C LEU A 70 15.16 4.14 -3.41
N VAL A 71 15.04 3.23 -4.38
CA VAL A 71 16.17 2.78 -5.22
C VAL A 71 16.76 3.96 -6.00
N PHE A 72 15.94 4.79 -6.62
CA PHE A 72 16.39 5.97 -7.36
C PHE A 72 17.12 6.98 -6.48
N VAL A 73 16.60 7.25 -5.28
CA VAL A 73 17.24 8.13 -4.28
C VAL A 73 18.60 7.56 -3.85
N VAL A 74 18.68 6.26 -3.54
CA VAL A 74 19.95 5.63 -3.15
C VAL A 74 20.98 5.70 -4.28
N LEU A 75 20.57 5.45 -5.53
CA LEU A 75 21.45 5.51 -6.69
C LEU A 75 21.96 6.93 -6.98
N THR A 76 21.09 7.93 -6.86
CA THR A 76 21.45 9.34 -7.09
C THR A 76 22.33 9.89 -5.97
N TYR A 77 21.92 9.76 -4.70
CA TYR A 77 22.72 10.24 -3.57
C TYR A 77 24.05 9.49 -3.46
N GLY A 78 24.05 8.15 -3.58
CA GLY A 78 25.27 7.36 -3.59
C GLY A 78 26.22 7.77 -4.72
N GLY A 79 25.69 7.97 -5.94
CA GLY A 79 26.48 8.44 -7.08
C GLY A 79 27.10 9.81 -6.87
N THR A 80 26.36 10.76 -6.28
CA THR A 80 26.88 12.11 -6.00
C THR A 80 28.02 12.12 -4.98
N VAL A 81 27.92 11.32 -3.91
CA VAL A 81 28.97 11.23 -2.89
C VAL A 81 30.25 10.64 -3.45
N VAL A 82 30.15 9.60 -4.29
CA VAL A 82 31.30 8.99 -4.97
C VAL A 82 31.98 10.00 -5.90
N LEU A 83 31.20 10.75 -6.69
CA LEU A 83 31.75 11.78 -7.58
C LEU A 83 32.48 12.89 -6.81
N GLN A 84 31.92 13.34 -5.67
CA GLN A 84 32.56 14.36 -4.83
C GLN A 84 33.90 13.88 -4.26
N ASN A 85 33.96 12.64 -3.76
CA ASN A 85 35.20 12.07 -3.23
C ASN A 85 36.27 11.89 -4.30
N VAL A 86 35.89 11.44 -5.50
CA VAL A 86 36.83 11.31 -6.63
C VAL A 86 37.36 12.68 -7.06
N ASN A 87 36.50 13.70 -7.13
CA ASN A 87 36.93 15.04 -7.49
C ASN A 87 37.86 15.67 -6.44
N GLN A 88 37.62 15.42 -5.15
CA GLN A 88 38.54 15.83 -4.08
C GLN A 88 39.87 15.10 -4.11
N ALA A 89 39.90 13.82 -4.53
CA ALA A 89 41.14 13.05 -4.65
C ALA A 89 41.99 13.42 -5.89
N LEU A 90 41.42 14.19 -6.83
CA LEU A 90 42.09 14.67 -8.04
C LEU A 90 42.57 16.13 -7.93
N GLN A 91 42.27 16.82 -6.83
CA GLN A 91 42.81 18.14 -6.48
C GLN A 91 43.99 18.01 -5.51
#